data_AF-A0A504WVE8-F1
#
_entry.id   AF-A0A504WVE8-F1
#
_cell.length_a   1.000
_cell.length_b   1.000
_cell.length_c   1.000
_cell.angle_alpha   90.00
_cell.angle_beta   90.00
_cell.angle_gamma   90.00
#
_symmetry.space_group_name_H-M   'P 1'
#
loop_
_entity.id
_entity.type
_entity.pdbx_description
1 polymer ?
#
loop_
_entity_poly.entity_id
_entity_poly.type
_entity_poly.pdbx_seq_one_letter_code
_entity_poly.pdbx_strand_id
1 'polypeptide(L)'
;MSFYAWRAVFYGSVWTAGDFCAQLYAAHKEAAARRASREKRKSPRPSGAQMFAMLDKERLGQNTLFGLSIGGFIGQYERFLPRIFGTLTRNPTPCLCALGLQQLAVTPLILWSYFNAMTAARGGLSDPSFMNEHSFGARQRHDIASVERHILHDVMPYPLLVSWGVYTPLFTLAYIGPPRASTFFSSCLFVPWCGLVSHTQGNDLL
;
A
#
# COMPACT_ATOMS: atom_id res chain seq x y z
N MET A 1 14.54 -11.12 19.07
CA MET A 1 13.54 -11.26 18.00
C MET A 1 14.26 -11.50 16.68
N SER A 2 13.89 -12.53 15.90
CA SER A 2 14.53 -12.81 14.60
C SER A 2 14.36 -11.63 13.64
N PHE A 3 15.33 -11.39 12.76
CA PHE A 3 15.26 -10.33 11.74
C PHE A 3 13.97 -10.39 10.92
N TYR A 4 13.58 -11.60 10.49
CA TYR A 4 12.33 -11.81 9.74
C TYR A 4 11.09 -11.49 10.56
N ALA A 5 11.07 -11.88 11.84
CA ALA A 5 9.96 -11.57 12.73
C ALA A 5 9.84 -10.05 12.91
N TRP A 6 10.96 -9.34 13.07
CA TRP A 6 10.96 -7.89 13.18
C TRP A 6 10.46 -7.23 11.90
N ARG A 7 10.88 -7.70 10.73
CA ARG A 7 10.38 -7.22 9.43
C ARG A 7 8.89 -7.50 9.25
N ALA A 8 8.42 -8.69 9.58
CA ALA A 8 7.00 -9.03 9.55
C ALA A 8 6.19 -8.06 10.43
N VAL A 9 6.60 -7.84 11.68
CA VAL A 9 5.90 -6.92 12.59
C VAL A 9 5.95 -5.49 12.08
N PHE A 10 7.09 -5.02 11.57
CA PHE A 10 7.22 -3.69 10.98
C PHE A 10 6.25 -3.50 9.81
N TYR A 11 6.29 -4.40 8.82
CA TYR A 11 5.43 -4.32 7.64
C TYR A 11 3.95 -4.49 7.99
N GLY A 12 3.61 -5.44 8.86
CA GLY A 12 2.27 -5.54 9.45
C GLY A 12 1.80 -4.20 9.99
N SER A 13 2.62 -3.57 10.83
CA SER A 13 2.28 -2.29 11.48
C SER A 13 2.08 -1.15 10.47
N VAL A 14 2.98 -0.98 9.50
CA VAL A 14 2.87 0.15 8.55
C VAL A 14 1.73 -0.03 7.56
N TRP A 15 1.39 -1.27 7.16
CA TRP A 15 0.22 -1.54 6.34
C TRP A 15 -1.09 -1.27 7.09
N THR A 16 -1.20 -1.71 8.35
CA THR A 16 -2.36 -1.42 9.19
C THR A 16 -2.50 0.09 9.44
N ALA A 17 -1.41 0.76 9.80
CA ALA A 17 -1.42 2.19 10.05
C ALA A 17 -1.76 3.00 8.79
N GLY A 18 -1.23 2.59 7.63
CA GLY A 18 -1.56 3.19 6.34
C GLY A 18 -3.06 3.09 6.05
N ASP A 19 -3.64 1.90 6.16
CA ASP A 19 -5.07 1.70 5.93
C ASP A 19 -5.95 2.49 6.91
N PHE A 20 -5.56 2.51 8.19
CA PHE A 20 -6.22 3.35 9.18
C PHE A 20 -6.24 4.83 8.76
N CYS A 21 -5.11 5.36 8.30
CA CYS A 21 -5.04 6.71 7.77
C CYS A 21 -5.90 6.90 6.51
N ALA A 22 -5.97 5.91 5.63
CA ALA A 22 -6.80 5.95 4.42
C ALA A 22 -8.30 6.03 4.75
N GLN A 23 -8.78 5.19 5.68
CA GLN A 23 -10.16 5.19 6.14
C GLN A 23 -10.52 6.52 6.82
N LEU A 24 -9.63 7.03 7.68
CA LEU A 24 -9.83 8.35 8.29
C LEU A 24 -9.87 9.47 7.26
N TYR A 25 -8.97 9.44 6.27
CA TYR A 25 -8.94 10.44 5.21
C TYR A 25 -10.24 10.43 4.41
N ALA A 26 -10.74 9.25 4.00
CA ALA A 26 -12.00 9.12 3.29
C ALA A 26 -13.18 9.71 4.09
N ALA A 27 -13.28 9.39 5.39
CA ALA A 27 -14.31 9.93 6.26
C ALA A 27 -14.23 11.47 6.39
N HIS A 28 -13.02 12.04 6.45
CA HIS A 28 -12.83 13.48 6.50
C HIS A 28 -13.15 14.17 5.17
N LYS A 29 -12.78 13.54 4.04
CA LYS A 29 -13.09 14.03 2.69
C LYS A 29 -14.59 14.08 2.47
N GLU A 30 -15.32 13.04 2.84
CA GLU A 30 -16.77 13.00 2.74
C GLU A 30 -17.43 14.07 3.63
N ALA A 31 -16.97 14.20 4.88
CA ALA A 31 -17.46 15.23 5.78
C ALA A 31 -17.19 16.65 5.26
N ALA A 32 -16.06 16.89 4.59
CA ALA A 32 -15.74 18.16 3.95
C ALA A 32 -16.63 18.42 2.72
N ALA A 33 -16.87 17.40 1.89
CA ALA A 33 -17.76 17.49 0.74
C ALA A 33 -19.20 17.86 1.13
N ARG A 34 -19.75 17.22 2.19
CA ARG A 34 -21.09 17.54 2.72
C ARG A 34 -21.20 18.96 3.27
N ARG A 35 -20.11 19.50 3.84
CA ARG A 35 -20.06 20.92 4.26
C ARG A 35 -20.09 21.85 3.05
N ALA A 36 -19.32 21.53 2.02
CA ALA A 36 -19.29 22.32 0.79
C ALA A 36 -20.66 22.34 0.10
N SER A 37 -21.41 21.23 0.12
CA SER A 37 -22.77 21.13 -0.41
C SER A 37 -23.87 21.74 0.48
N ARG A 38 -23.49 22.37 1.61
CA ARG A 38 -24.41 22.97 2.60
C ARG A 38 -25.44 21.99 3.18
N GLU A 39 -25.13 20.70 3.21
CA GLU A 39 -26.00 19.71 3.81
C GLU A 39 -26.09 19.94 5.32
N LYS A 40 -27.29 20.25 5.83
CA LYS A 40 -27.49 20.45 7.27
C LYS A 40 -27.28 19.13 8.00
N ARG A 41 -26.26 19.09 8.84
CA ARG A 41 -25.94 17.92 9.66
C ARG A 41 -27.10 17.63 10.62
N LYS A 42 -27.82 16.51 10.40
CA LYS A 42 -28.96 16.11 11.25
C LYS A 42 -28.52 15.50 12.59
N SER A 43 -27.29 15.02 12.70
CA SER A 43 -26.77 14.32 13.87
C SER A 43 -25.55 15.02 14.50
N PRO A 44 -25.35 14.85 15.82
CA PRO A 44 -24.17 15.35 16.51
C PRO A 44 -22.88 14.76 15.94
N ARG A 45 -21.76 15.48 16.12
CA ARG A 45 -20.45 15.01 15.68
C ARG A 45 -20.11 13.71 16.42
N PRO A 46 -19.71 12.63 15.72
CA PRO A 46 -19.36 11.40 16.38
C PRO A 46 -18.18 11.63 17.34
N SER A 47 -18.24 11.01 18.51
CA SER A 47 -17.12 11.00 19.45
C SER A 47 -15.94 10.20 18.87
N GLY A 48 -14.73 10.38 19.43
CA GLY A 48 -13.56 9.61 18.99
C GLY A 48 -13.80 8.10 19.03
N ALA A 49 -14.44 7.60 20.10
CA ALA A 49 -14.81 6.19 20.23
C ALA A 49 -15.81 5.74 19.14
N GLN A 50 -16.76 6.60 18.76
CA GLN A 50 -17.69 6.31 17.66
C GLN A 50 -16.97 6.31 16.30
N MET A 51 -16.00 7.19 16.08
CA MET A 51 -15.18 7.18 14.86
C MET A 51 -14.34 5.89 14.77
N PHE A 52 -13.76 5.42 15.88
CA PHE A 52 -13.07 4.13 15.91
C PHE A 52 -14.01 2.94 15.69
N ALA A 53 -15.26 3.02 16.14
CA ALA A 53 -16.26 1.98 15.89
C ALA A 53 -16.73 1.94 14.43
N MET A 54 -16.62 3.06 13.70
CA MET A 54 -16.95 3.16 12.27
C MET A 54 -15.83 2.66 11.35
N LEU A 55 -14.65 2.32 11.88
CA LEU A 55 -13.57 1.75 11.09
C LEU A 55 -13.95 0.35 10.65
N ASP A 56 -13.61 0.04 9.40
CA ASP A 56 -13.64 -1.32 8.88
C ASP A 56 -12.47 -2.10 9.48
N LYS A 57 -12.77 -2.81 10.57
CA LYS A 57 -11.79 -3.62 11.32
C LYS A 57 -11.38 -4.87 10.54
N GLU A 58 -12.25 -5.40 9.70
CA GLU A 58 -11.94 -6.56 8.87
C GLU A 58 -10.91 -6.17 7.82
N ARG A 59 -11.13 -5.05 7.14
CA ARG A 59 -10.18 -4.44 6.21
C ARG A 59 -8.82 -4.16 6.85
N LEU A 60 -8.80 -3.65 8.07
CA LEU A 60 -7.57 -3.46 8.85
C LEU A 60 -6.87 -4.80 9.13
N GLY A 61 -7.63 -5.84 9.49
CA GLY A 61 -7.12 -7.20 9.69
C GLY A 61 -6.50 -7.78 8.43
N GLN A 62 -7.17 -7.67 7.29
CA GLN A 62 -6.67 -8.13 5.99
C GLN A 62 -5.35 -7.42 5.61
N ASN A 63 -5.28 -6.09 5.78
CA ASN A 63 -4.04 -5.32 5.53
C ASN A 63 -2.92 -5.72 6.50
N THR A 64 -3.25 -6.00 7.76
CA THR A 64 -2.27 -6.49 8.75
C THR A 64 -1.69 -7.82 8.31
N LEU A 65 -2.54 -8.77 7.91
CA LEU A 65 -2.12 -10.09 7.42
C LEU A 65 -1.23 -9.98 6.19
N PHE A 66 -1.62 -9.15 5.22
CA PHE A 66 -0.78 -8.88 4.04
C PHE A 66 0.58 -8.30 4.44
N GLY A 67 0.60 -7.30 5.34
CA GLY A 67 1.83 -6.71 5.84
C GLY A 67 2.75 -7.71 6.55
N LEU A 68 2.19 -8.62 7.35
CA LEU A 68 2.95 -9.69 8.00
C LEU A 68 3.56 -10.65 6.96
N SER A 69 2.78 -11.09 5.97
CA SER A 69 3.22 -11.99 4.90
C SER A 69 4.31 -11.35 4.04
N ILE A 70 4.09 -10.12 3.56
CA ILE A 70 5.06 -9.44 2.71
C ILE A 70 6.32 -9.06 3.48
N GLY A 71 6.22 -8.80 4.80
CA GLY A 71 7.39 -8.53 5.62
C GLY A 71 8.36 -9.72 5.72
N GLY A 72 7.84 -10.95 5.66
CA GLY A 72 8.68 -12.14 5.52
C GLY A 72 9.43 -12.18 4.19
N PHE A 73 8.72 -11.93 3.09
CA PHE A 73 9.30 -11.86 1.74
C PHE A 73 10.35 -10.74 1.62
N ILE A 74 10.03 -9.53 2.07
CA ILE A 74 10.96 -8.38 2.03
C ILE A 74 12.16 -8.64 2.93
N GLY A 75 11.98 -9.24 4.11
CA GLY A 75 13.11 -9.64 4.96
C GLY A 75 14.05 -10.63 4.26
N GLN A 76 13.51 -11.55 3.45
CA GLN A 76 14.33 -12.45 2.65
C GLN A 76 15.07 -11.71 1.53
N TYR A 77 14.36 -10.85 0.79
CA TYR A 77 14.92 -10.02 -0.26
C TYR A 77 16.07 -9.13 0.25
N GLU A 78 15.88 -8.43 1.37
CA GLU A 78 16.91 -7.57 1.97
C GLU A 78 18.16 -8.35 2.40
N ARG A 79 18.02 -9.61 2.83
CA ARG A 79 19.16 -10.48 3.12
C ARG A 79 19.92 -10.93 1.88
N PHE A 80 19.23 -11.03 0.73
CA PHE A 80 19.87 -11.38 -0.53
C PHE A 80 20.52 -10.19 -1.22
N LEU A 81 20.05 -8.96 -0.99
CA LEU A 81 20.59 -7.77 -1.63
C LEU A 81 22.13 -7.65 -1.54
N PRO A 82 22.77 -7.79 -0.36
CA PRO A 82 24.23 -7.74 -0.27
C PRO A 82 24.95 -8.91 -0.95
N ARG A 83 24.28 -10.05 -1.15
CA ARG A 83 24.84 -11.20 -1.87
C ARG A 83 24.84 -10.98 -3.38
N ILE A 84 23.85 -10.24 -3.89
CA ILE A 84 23.69 -9.95 -5.32
C ILE A 84 24.58 -8.77 -5.72
N PHE A 85 24.54 -7.68 -4.95
CA PHE A 85 25.17 -6.41 -5.34
C PHE A 85 26.41 -6.04 -4.51
N GLY A 86 26.72 -6.79 -3.45
CA GLY A 86 27.79 -6.45 -2.51
C GLY A 86 27.40 -5.34 -1.53
N THR A 87 28.41 -4.66 -0.98
CA THR A 87 28.20 -3.60 0.01
C THR A 87 27.53 -2.37 -0.62
N LEU A 88 26.37 -2.00 -0.07
CA LEU A 88 25.61 -0.81 -0.49
C LEU A 88 26.18 0.49 0.10
N THR A 89 26.79 0.42 1.27
CA THR A 89 27.36 1.58 1.98
C THR A 89 28.52 2.17 1.20
N ARG A 90 28.48 3.49 0.94
CA ARG A 90 29.50 4.27 0.21
C ARG A 90 29.79 3.76 -1.21
N ASN A 91 28.91 2.96 -1.80
CA ASN A 91 29.03 2.51 -3.18
C ASN A 91 27.76 2.83 -3.97
N PRO A 92 27.80 3.82 -4.89
CA PRO A 92 26.60 4.26 -5.58
C PRO A 92 26.06 3.22 -6.56
N THR A 93 26.93 2.46 -7.23
CA THR A 93 26.51 1.51 -8.27
C THR A 93 25.63 0.37 -7.71
N PRO A 94 26.04 -0.36 -6.67
CA PRO A 94 25.18 -1.34 -6.00
C PRO A 94 23.87 -0.75 -5.49
N CYS A 95 23.88 0.46 -4.92
CA CYS A 95 22.67 1.13 -4.46
C CYS A 95 21.69 1.43 -5.59
N LEU A 96 22.17 1.95 -6.72
CA LEU A 96 21.34 2.22 -7.88
C LEU A 96 20.79 0.94 -8.51
N CYS A 97 21.62 -0.12 -8.63
CA CYS A 97 21.16 -1.42 -9.11
C CYS A 97 20.10 -2.04 -8.20
N ALA A 98 20.30 -1.97 -6.87
CA ALA A 98 19.34 -2.47 -5.90
C ALA A 98 18.04 -1.65 -5.86
N LEU A 99 18.12 -0.32 -5.99
CA LEU A 99 16.94 0.55 -6.17
C LEU A 99 16.22 0.22 -7.48
N GLY A 100 16.95 -0.01 -8.56
CA GLY A 100 16.39 -0.45 -9.85
C GLY A 100 15.66 -1.77 -9.72
N LEU A 101 16.26 -2.78 -9.08
CA LEU A 101 15.60 -4.07 -8.80
C LEU A 101 14.35 -3.89 -7.93
N GLN A 102 14.43 -3.04 -6.90
CA GLN A 102 13.29 -2.70 -6.06
C GLN A 102 12.15 -2.12 -6.89
N GLN A 103 12.43 -1.15 -7.76
CA GLN A 103 11.42 -0.40 -8.50
C GLN A 103 10.85 -1.14 -9.71
N LEU A 104 11.66 -1.95 -10.39
CA LEU A 104 11.27 -2.61 -11.63
C LEU A 104 10.71 -4.01 -11.42
N ALA A 105 11.01 -4.66 -10.30
CA ALA A 105 10.56 -6.02 -10.02
C ALA A 105 9.81 -6.11 -8.69
N VAL A 106 10.45 -5.74 -7.59
CA VAL A 106 9.92 -6.05 -6.25
C VAL A 106 8.65 -5.25 -5.94
N THR A 107 8.67 -3.92 -6.12
CA THR A 107 7.52 -3.06 -5.85
C THR A 107 6.33 -3.34 -6.76
N PRO A 108 6.48 -3.50 -8.09
CA PRO A 108 5.39 -3.95 -8.96
C PRO A 108 4.78 -5.27 -8.50
N LEU A 109 5.60 -6.26 -8.12
CA LEU A 109 5.10 -7.54 -7.61
C LEU A 109 4.33 -7.38 -6.29
N ILE A 110 4.79 -6.52 -5.37
CA ILE A 110 4.08 -6.21 -4.13
C ILE A 110 2.73 -5.57 -4.43
N LEU A 111 2.70 -4.56 -5.29
CA LEU A 111 1.46 -3.84 -5.65
C LEU A 111 0.48 -4.75 -6.37
N TRP A 112 0.94 -5.52 -7.35
CA TRP A 112 0.11 -6.46 -8.08
C TRP A 112 -0.46 -7.54 -7.16
N SER A 113 0.36 -8.09 -6.26
CA SER A 113 -0.09 -9.06 -5.26
C SER A 113 -1.10 -8.44 -4.28
N TYR A 114 -0.85 -7.20 -3.83
CA TYR A 114 -1.75 -6.49 -2.93
C TYR A 114 -3.11 -6.26 -3.55
N PHE A 115 -3.16 -5.65 -4.74
CA PHE A 115 -4.41 -5.31 -5.39
C PHE A 115 -5.23 -6.57 -5.70
N ASN A 116 -4.61 -7.62 -6.24
CA ASN A 116 -5.33 -8.88 -6.46
C ASN A 116 -5.84 -9.51 -5.17
N ALA A 117 -4.99 -9.63 -4.14
CA ALA A 117 -5.38 -10.26 -2.88
C ALA A 117 -6.51 -9.49 -2.19
N MET A 118 -6.44 -8.15 -2.17
CA MET A 118 -7.45 -7.32 -1.53
C MET A 118 -8.74 -7.24 -2.33
N THR A 119 -8.68 -7.14 -3.66
CA THR A 119 -9.87 -7.18 -4.50
C THR A 119 -10.59 -8.52 -4.38
N ALA A 120 -9.86 -9.64 -4.30
CA ALA A 120 -10.44 -10.95 -4.05
C ALA A 120 -11.03 -11.05 -2.63
N ALA A 121 -10.28 -10.65 -1.60
CA ALA A 121 -10.71 -10.76 -0.20
C ALA A 121 -11.90 -9.84 0.16
N ARG A 122 -12.07 -8.72 -0.54
CA ARG A 122 -13.11 -7.72 -0.28
C ARG A 122 -14.30 -7.83 -1.24
N GLY A 123 -14.35 -8.87 -2.06
CA GLY A 123 -15.49 -9.16 -2.93
C GLY A 123 -15.58 -8.29 -4.19
N GLY A 124 -14.54 -7.55 -4.56
CA GLY A 124 -14.53 -6.74 -5.80
C GLY A 124 -14.69 -7.59 -7.07
N LEU A 125 -14.27 -8.87 -7.05
CA LEU A 125 -14.50 -9.81 -8.15
C LEU A 125 -15.96 -10.26 -8.30
N SER A 126 -16.79 -10.00 -7.29
CA SER A 126 -18.20 -10.39 -7.25
C SER A 126 -19.16 -9.21 -7.44
N ASP A 127 -18.66 -7.97 -7.52
CA ASP A 127 -19.48 -6.78 -7.71
C ASP A 127 -19.70 -6.48 -9.22
N PRO A 128 -20.94 -6.61 -9.72
CA PRO A 128 -21.25 -6.34 -11.13
C PRO A 128 -21.10 -4.86 -11.49
N SER A 129 -21.24 -3.93 -10.53
CA SER A 129 -21.15 -2.49 -10.78
C SER A 129 -19.71 -2.06 -11.07
N PHE A 130 -18.78 -2.56 -10.26
CA PHE A 130 -17.34 -2.41 -10.45
C PHE A 130 -16.87 -2.96 -11.81
N MET A 131 -17.34 -4.16 -12.20
CA MET A 131 -17.02 -4.77 -13.48
C MET A 131 -17.59 -4.03 -14.70
N ASN A 132 -18.71 -3.32 -14.52
CA ASN A 132 -19.36 -2.56 -15.59
C ASN A 132 -18.70 -1.20 -15.84
N GLU A 133 -18.26 -0.49 -14.80
CA GLU A 133 -17.62 0.84 -14.94
C GLU A 133 -16.24 0.78 -15.62
N HIS A 134 -15.51 -0.31 -15.43
CA HIS A 134 -14.15 -0.49 -15.95
C HIS A 134 -14.09 -1.34 -17.23
N SER A 135 -15.26 -1.58 -17.84
CA SER A 135 -15.36 -2.34 -19.08
C SER A 135 -14.89 -1.52 -20.28
N PHE A 136 -13.68 -1.83 -20.77
CA PHE A 136 -13.21 -1.43 -22.10
C PHE A 136 -14.09 -2.07 -23.18
N GLY A 137 -15.22 -1.44 -23.48
CA GLY A 137 -16.08 -1.82 -24.59
C GLY A 137 -17.03 -2.96 -24.26
N ALA A 138 -18.30 -2.72 -24.52
CA ALA A 138 -19.40 -3.68 -24.41
C ALA A 138 -19.05 -5.06 -24.99
N ARG A 139 -19.28 -6.12 -24.20
CA ARG A 139 -19.25 -7.58 -24.52
C ARG A 139 -17.99 -8.39 -24.18
N GLN A 140 -17.25 -8.08 -23.11
CA GLN A 140 -16.31 -9.07 -22.55
C GLN A 140 -16.89 -9.76 -21.31
N ARG A 141 -16.79 -11.09 -21.29
CA ARG A 141 -17.13 -11.94 -20.15
C ARG A 141 -16.43 -11.39 -18.89
N HIS A 142 -17.11 -11.48 -17.75
CA HIS A 142 -16.59 -11.18 -16.42
C HIS A 142 -15.40 -12.09 -16.09
N ASP A 143 -14.22 -11.73 -16.60
CA ASP A 143 -13.03 -12.57 -16.56
C ASP A 143 -11.96 -11.92 -15.68
N ILE A 144 -11.28 -12.73 -14.86
CA ILE A 144 -10.23 -12.28 -13.93
C ILE A 144 -9.15 -11.50 -14.70
N ALA A 145 -8.89 -11.90 -15.94
CA ALA A 145 -7.95 -11.23 -16.84
C ALA A 145 -8.27 -9.75 -17.11
N SER A 146 -9.54 -9.34 -17.13
CA SER A 146 -9.89 -7.92 -17.33
C SER A 146 -9.59 -7.09 -16.10
N VAL A 147 -9.85 -7.64 -14.90
CA VAL A 147 -9.53 -7.00 -13.62
C VAL A 147 -8.02 -6.87 -13.45
N GLU A 148 -7.26 -7.92 -13.76
CA GLU A 148 -5.79 -7.86 -13.75
C GLU A 148 -5.25 -6.81 -14.72
N ARG A 149 -5.83 -6.72 -15.93
CA ARG A 149 -5.45 -5.71 -16.91
C ARG A 149 -5.69 -4.29 -16.39
N HIS A 150 -6.87 -4.04 -15.82
CA HIS A 150 -7.19 -2.76 -15.21
C HIS A 150 -6.24 -2.41 -14.06
N ILE A 151 -5.94 -3.38 -13.17
CA ILE A 151 -4.95 -3.20 -12.11
C ILE A 151 -3.60 -2.78 -12.68
N LEU A 152 -3.12 -3.46 -13.72
CA LEU A 152 -1.79 -3.21 -14.29
C LEU A 152 -1.69 -1.88 -15.04
N HIS A 153 -2.74 -1.50 -15.78
CA HIS A 153 -2.69 -0.35 -16.68
C HIS A 153 -3.21 0.95 -16.07
N ASP A 154 -4.19 0.89 -15.17
CA ASP A 154 -4.90 2.07 -14.70
C ASP A 154 -4.65 2.33 -13.20
N VAL A 155 -4.60 1.28 -12.38
CA VAL A 155 -4.51 1.42 -10.91
C VAL A 155 -3.06 1.46 -10.40
N MET A 156 -2.24 0.50 -10.81
CA MET A 156 -0.87 0.33 -10.30
C MET A 156 0.13 1.44 -10.68
N PRO A 157 0.07 2.11 -11.84
CA PRO A 157 1.10 3.06 -12.25
C PRO A 157 1.31 4.21 -11.25
N TYR A 158 0.23 4.76 -10.68
CA TYR A 158 0.34 5.89 -9.76
C TYR A 158 0.99 5.50 -8.41
N PRO A 159 0.52 4.48 -7.68
CA PRO A 159 1.20 3.96 -6.48
C PRO A 159 2.65 3.54 -6.73
N LEU A 160 2.94 2.98 -7.91
CA LEU A 160 4.31 2.60 -8.30
C LEU A 160 5.19 3.84 -8.44
N LEU A 161 4.72 4.88 -9.14
CA LEU A 161 5.44 6.14 -9.28
C LEU A 161 5.68 6.81 -7.92
N VAL A 162 4.67 6.87 -7.06
CA VAL A 162 4.80 7.45 -5.71
C VAL A 162 5.78 6.66 -4.85
N SER A 163 5.93 5.35 -5.08
CA SER A 163 6.87 4.52 -4.33
C SER A 163 8.34 4.98 -4.48
N TRP A 164 8.68 5.71 -5.55
CA TRP A 164 10.01 6.31 -5.68
C TRP A 164 10.31 7.29 -4.54
N GLY A 165 9.30 8.00 -4.05
CA GLY A 165 9.39 8.89 -2.88
C GLY A 165 9.62 8.14 -1.56
N VAL A 166 9.40 6.82 -1.53
CA VAL A 166 9.70 5.95 -0.38
C VAL A 166 11.07 5.31 -0.53
N TYR A 167 11.31 4.62 -1.63
CA TYR A 167 12.50 3.78 -1.74
C TYR A 167 13.77 4.58 -2.06
N THR A 168 13.69 5.66 -2.84
CA THR A 168 14.86 6.50 -3.14
C THR A 168 15.55 7.01 -1.86
N PRO A 169 14.85 7.68 -0.93
CA PRO A 169 15.49 8.14 0.29
C PRO A 169 15.95 6.99 1.20
N LEU A 170 15.29 5.83 1.19
CA LEU A 170 15.77 4.65 1.93
C LEU A 170 17.08 4.09 1.37
N PHE A 171 17.23 4.03 0.04
CA PHE A 171 18.49 3.62 -0.59
C PHE A 171 19.59 4.68 -0.45
N THR A 172 19.23 5.96 -0.39
CA THR A 172 20.17 7.04 0.00
C THR A 172 20.65 6.84 1.44
N LEU A 173 19.78 6.48 2.37
CA LEU A 173 20.18 6.14 3.74
C LEU A 173 21.05 4.88 3.80
N ALA A 174 20.76 3.85 2.99
CA ALA A 174 21.60 2.67 2.88
C ALA A 174 23.00 3.01 2.35
N TYR A 175 23.09 3.93 1.39
CA TYR A 175 24.37 4.43 0.87
C TYR A 175 25.17 5.19 1.93
N ILE A 176 24.52 6.10 2.67
CA ILE A 176 25.18 6.89 3.73
C ILE A 176 25.62 5.98 4.89
N GLY A 177 24.84 4.93 5.17
CA GLY A 177 24.98 4.03 6.31
C GLY A 177 23.89 4.29 7.35
N PRO A 178 23.45 3.26 8.11
CA PRO A 178 22.24 3.32 8.91
C PRO A 178 22.35 4.31 10.09
N PRO A 179 21.55 5.39 10.15
CA PRO A 179 21.47 6.23 11.33
C PRO A 179 20.62 5.55 12.41
N ARG A 180 20.78 6.00 13.67
CA ARG A 180 19.98 5.53 14.83
C ARG A 180 18.45 5.67 14.63
N ALA A 181 18.00 6.55 13.73
CA ALA A 181 16.58 6.84 13.45
C ALA A 181 16.03 6.19 12.16
N SER A 182 16.75 5.22 11.57
CA SER A 182 16.35 4.58 10.31
C SER A 182 14.94 3.97 10.31
N THR A 183 14.54 3.33 11.42
CA THR A 183 13.18 2.77 11.57
C THR A 183 12.11 3.85 11.56
N PHE A 184 12.31 4.94 12.29
CA PHE A 184 11.35 6.06 12.34
C PHE A 184 11.16 6.68 10.97
N PHE A 185 12.27 6.97 10.28
CA PHE A 185 12.23 7.52 8.93
C PHE A 185 11.54 6.57 7.94
N SER A 186 11.82 5.27 8.05
CA SER A 186 11.13 4.24 7.24
C SER A 186 9.63 4.27 7.49
N SER A 187 9.17 4.32 8.74
CA SER A 187 7.74 4.42 9.04
C SER A 187 7.10 5.68 8.46
N CYS A 188 7.77 6.84 8.55
CA CYS A 188 7.27 8.10 7.99
C CYS A 188 7.07 8.06 6.46
N LEU A 189 7.83 7.22 5.76
CA LEU A 189 7.69 7.05 4.31
C LEU A 189 6.70 5.95 3.95
N PHE A 190 6.76 4.80 4.64
CA PHE A 190 5.91 3.65 4.33
C PHE A 190 4.45 3.88 4.72
N VAL A 191 4.15 4.49 5.88
CA VAL A 191 2.75 4.66 6.32
C VAL A 191 1.92 5.47 5.31
N PRO A 192 2.37 6.66 4.83
CA PRO A 192 1.62 7.39 3.81
C PRO A 192 1.49 6.63 2.49
N TRP A 193 2.53 5.91 2.07
CA TRP A 193 2.47 5.12 0.84
C TRP A 193 1.49 3.96 0.95
N CYS A 194 1.56 3.16 2.03
CA CYS A 194 0.58 2.10 2.29
C CYS A 194 -0.86 2.66 2.39
N GLY A 195 -1.02 3.84 3.00
CA GLY A 195 -2.30 4.54 3.04
C GLY A 195 -2.80 4.95 1.65
N LEU A 196 -1.91 5.44 0.79
CA LEU A 196 -2.23 5.70 -0.61
C LEU A 196 -2.65 4.41 -1.33
N VAL A 197 -1.87 3.33 -1.23
CA VAL A 197 -2.20 2.05 -1.88
C VAL A 197 -3.57 1.55 -1.44
N SER A 198 -3.86 1.60 -0.13
CA SER A 198 -5.17 1.20 0.38
C SER A 198 -6.29 2.14 -0.10
N HIS A 199 -6.05 3.45 -0.13
CA HIS A 199 -7.02 4.42 -0.63
C HIS A 199 -7.37 4.17 -2.10
N THR A 200 -6.34 3.98 -2.94
CA THR A 200 -6.48 3.59 -4.36
C THR A 200 -7.26 2.29 -4.50
N GLN A 201 -6.94 1.25 -3.73
CA GLN A 201 -7.70 0.00 -3.74
C GLN A 201 -9.19 0.21 -3.38
N GLY A 202 -9.48 1.11 -2.44
CA GLY A 202 -10.84 1.35 -1.99
C GLY A 202 -11.68 2.26 -2.88
N ASN A 203 -11.06 3.03 -3.79
CA ASN A 203 -11.80 3.91 -4.71
C ASN A 203 -11.86 3.35 -6.13
N ASP A 204 -10.81 2.64 -6.55
CA ASP A 204 -10.62 2.24 -7.94
C ASP A 204 -10.83 0.74 -8.14
N LEU A 205 -11.03 -0.05 -7.06
CA LEU A 205 -11.16 -1.52 -7.12
C LEU A 205 -12.29 -2.10 -6.25
N LEU A 206 -13.10 -1.26 -5.60
CA LEU A 206 -14.26 -1.58 -4.76
C LEU A 206 -15.32 -0.49 -4.91
#